data_AF-A0A561Q2U0-F1
#
_entry.id   AF-A0A561Q2U0-F1
#
_cell.length_a   1.000
_cell.length_b   1.000
_cell.length_c   1.000
_cell.angle_alpha   90.00
_cell.angle_beta   90.00
_cell.angle_gamma   90.00
#
_symmetry.space_group_name_H-M   'P 1'
#
loop_
_entity.id
_entity.type
_entity.pdbx_description
1 polymer ?
#
loop_
_entity_poly.entity_id
_entity_poly.type
_entity_poly.pdbx_seq_one_letter_code
_entity_poly.pdbx_strand_id
1 'polypeptide(L)'
;MNKSVNTLLQIHTMLSKLPVIFRERVCEECNWSTPTFYRKMRGRDKPHPTDSKKVIPSLSNAEKQKIIEVMNEVYYQAGTDKTELLPQ
;
A
#
# COMPACT_ATOMS: atom_id res chain seq x y z
N MET A 1 3.44 29.73 23.19
CA MET A 1 2.20 29.74 22.40
C MET A 1 1.90 28.33 21.95
N ASN A 2 0.91 27.67 22.56
CA ASN A 2 0.49 26.35 22.13
C ASN A 2 -0.35 26.54 20.86
N LYS A 3 0.26 26.43 19.68
CA LYS A 3 -0.48 26.48 18.41
C LYS A 3 -1.38 25.24 18.39
N SER A 4 -2.69 25.41 18.48
CA SER A 4 -3.61 24.33 18.20
C SER A 4 -3.31 23.86 16.77
N VAL A 5 -2.93 22.59 16.65
CA VAL A 5 -2.64 22.02 15.34
C VAL A 5 -3.97 21.94 14.60
N ASN A 6 -4.01 22.52 13.40
CA ASN A 6 -5.20 22.45 12.55
C ASN A 6 -5.53 20.97 12.30
N THR A 7 -6.67 20.51 12.81
CA THR A 7 -7.10 19.11 12.73
C THR A 7 -7.18 18.60 11.29
N LEU A 8 -7.61 19.44 10.35
CA LEU A 8 -7.63 19.09 8.92
C LEU A 8 -6.21 18.86 8.40
N LEU A 9 -5.27 19.76 8.73
CA LEU A 9 -3.86 19.62 8.34
C LEU A 9 -3.26 18.33 8.92
N GLN A 10 -3.57 18.01 10.18
CA GLN A 10 -3.08 16.82 10.85
C GLN A 10 -3.60 15.54 10.20
N ILE A 11 -4.93 15.44 9.99
CA ILE A 11 -5.55 14.28 9.33
C ILE A 11 -5.04 14.14 7.90
N HIS A 12 -4.98 15.22 7.13
CA HIS A 12 -4.46 15.19 5.76
C HIS A 12 -3.00 14.71 5.72
N THR A 13 -2.15 15.17 6.65
CA THR A 13 -0.75 14.75 6.74
C THR A 13 -0.61 13.29 7.13
N MET A 14 -1.49 12.76 7.98
CA MET A 14 -1.52 11.34 8.32
C MET A 14 -1.92 10.51 7.10
N LEU A 15 -3.01 10.87 6.43
CA LEU A 15 -3.51 10.14 5.25
C LEU A 15 -2.53 10.18 4.08
N SER A 16 -1.84 11.30 3.86
CA SER A 16 -0.87 11.43 2.76
C SER A 16 0.35 10.53 2.91
N LYS A 17 0.65 10.05 4.13
CA LYS A 17 1.72 9.09 4.40
C LYS A 17 1.34 7.65 4.07
N LEU A 18 0.05 7.29 4.07
CA LEU A 18 -0.38 5.90 3.86
C LEU A 18 0.11 5.29 2.54
N PRO A 19 0.01 5.97 1.38
CA PRO A 19 0.52 5.41 0.13
C PRO A 19 2.04 5.20 0.15
N VAL A 20 2.77 6.05 0.89
CA VAL A 20 4.24 5.97 1.03
C VAL A 20 4.62 4.75 1.85
N ILE A 21 4.00 4.60 3.04
CA ILE A 21 4.24 3.47 3.95
C ILE A 21 3.85 2.16 3.26
N PHE A 22 2.68 2.12 2.61
CA PHE A 22 2.22 0.95 1.86
C PHE A 22 3.23 0.54 0.78
N ARG A 23 3.71 1.48 -0.03
CA ARG A 23 4.71 1.20 -1.06
C ARG A 23 5.99 0.65 -0.46
N GLU A 24 6.49 1.25 0.61
CA GLU A 24 7.74 0.85 1.25
C GLU A 24 7.65 -0.56 1.83
N ARG A 25 6.57 -0.87 2.54
CA ARG A 25 6.31 -2.21 3.09
C ARG A 25 6.13 -3.26 1.99
N VAL A 26 5.40 -2.96 0.91
CA VAL A 26 5.30 -3.88 -0.24
C VAL A 26 6.67 -4.11 -0.87
N CYS A 27 7.50 -3.07 -1.00
CA CYS A 27 8.86 -3.21 -1.53
C CYS A 27 9.73 -4.10 -0.66
N GLU A 28 9.67 -3.95 0.65
CA GLU A 28 10.39 -4.77 1.62
C GLU A 28 9.94 -6.24 1.55
N GLU A 29 8.65 -6.50 1.72
CA GLU A 29 8.11 -7.85 1.85
C GLU A 29 8.15 -8.65 0.53
N CYS A 30 8.00 -7.98 -0.62
CA CYS A 30 8.10 -8.61 -1.94
C CYS A 30 9.52 -8.56 -2.53
N ASN A 31 10.49 -7.99 -1.80
CA ASN A 31 11.86 -7.73 -2.29
C ASN A 31 11.89 -6.99 -3.64
N TRP A 32 11.10 -5.93 -3.75
CA TRP A 32 11.02 -5.08 -4.93
C TRP A 32 11.75 -3.77 -4.73
N SER A 33 12.38 -3.27 -5.79
CA SER A 33 12.78 -1.87 -5.86
C SER A 33 11.57 -0.96 -6.15
N THR A 34 11.68 0.33 -5.81
CA THR A 34 10.63 1.32 -6.14
C THR A 34 10.22 1.32 -7.62
N PRO A 35 11.16 1.25 -8.60
CA PRO A 35 10.77 1.11 -10.00
C PRO A 35 9.97 -0.17 -10.28
N THR A 36 10.30 -1.28 -9.60
CA THR A 36 9.61 -2.57 -9.75
C THR A 36 8.18 -2.49 -9.24
N PHE A 37 7.97 -1.88 -8.07
CA PHE A 37 6.63 -1.60 -7.54
C PHE A 37 5.78 -0.88 -8.59
N TYR A 38 6.27 0.24 -9.13
CA TYR A 38 5.50 1.02 -10.10
C TYR A 38 5.29 0.28 -11.44
N ARG A 39 6.23 -0.55 -11.89
CA ARG A 39 6.03 -1.42 -13.07
C ARG A 39 4.93 -2.45 -12.81
N LYS A 40 4.95 -3.12 -11.66
CA LYS A 40 3.96 -4.13 -11.25
C LYS A 40 2.57 -3.50 -11.05
N MET A 41 2.49 -2.33 -10.42
CA MET A 41 1.25 -1.57 -10.22
C MET A 41 0.54 -1.23 -11.55
N ARG A 42 1.31 -0.95 -12.61
CA ARG A 42 0.77 -0.70 -13.97
C ARG A 42 0.71 -1.96 -14.84
N GLY A 43 1.18 -3.10 -14.31
CA GLY A 43 1.22 -4.37 -15.00
C GLY A 43 -0.18 -4.88 -15.28
N ARG A 44 -0.32 -5.64 -16.38
CA ARG A 44 -1.56 -6.32 -16.73
C ARG A 44 -1.25 -7.77 -17.02
N ASP A 45 -2.23 -8.63 -16.75
CA ASP A 45 -2.15 -10.03 -17.12
C ASP A 45 -2.05 -10.15 -18.64
N LYS A 46 -1.22 -11.07 -19.10
CA LYS A 46 -0.94 -11.27 -20.54
C LYS A 46 -1.58 -12.56 -21.01
N PRO A 47 -2.07 -12.65 -22.25
CA PRO A 47 -2.46 -13.93 -22.83
C PRO A 47 -1.29 -14.92 -22.82
N HIS A 48 -1.58 -16.20 -22.58
CA HIS A 48 -0.57 -17.23 -22.74
C HIS A 48 -0.22 -17.37 -24.24
N PRO A 49 1.07 -17.44 -24.62
CA PRO A 49 1.49 -17.36 -26.04
C PRO A 49 0.97 -18.52 -26.90
N THR A 50 0.62 -19.64 -26.29
CA THR A 50 0.21 -20.87 -26.99
C THR A 50 -1.17 -21.41 -26.58
N ASP A 51 -1.80 -20.81 -25.57
CA ASP A 51 -3.07 -21.30 -25.02
C ASP A 51 -4.02 -20.13 -24.81
N SER A 52 -4.93 -19.90 -25.75
CA SER A 52 -5.85 -18.76 -25.74
C SER A 52 -6.83 -18.75 -24.57
N LYS A 53 -6.92 -19.85 -23.80
CA LYS A 53 -7.75 -19.95 -22.60
C LYS A 53 -6.99 -19.63 -21.31
N LYS A 54 -5.67 -19.43 -21.37
CA LYS A 54 -4.83 -19.15 -20.20
C LYS A 54 -4.25 -17.74 -20.22
N VAL A 55 -4.00 -17.21 -19.03
CA VAL A 55 -3.34 -15.92 -18.82
C VAL A 55 -2.10 -16.10 -17.94
N ILE A 56 -1.07 -15.32 -18.25
CA ILE A 56 0.12 -15.15 -17.42
C ILE A 56 -0.14 -13.95 -16.51
N PRO A 57 -0.30 -14.16 -15.20
CA PRO A 57 -0.63 -13.07 -14.30
C PRO A 57 0.56 -12.13 -14.10
N SER A 58 0.27 -10.84 -13.98
CA SER A 58 1.24 -9.78 -13.68
C SER A 58 1.80 -9.87 -12.26
N LEU A 59 0.99 -10.41 -11.34
CA LEU A 59 1.31 -10.69 -9.95
C LEU A 59 1.12 -12.17 -9.64
N SER A 60 2.11 -12.79 -9.01
CA SER A 60 1.98 -14.14 -8.47
C SER A 60 0.97 -14.18 -7.32
N ASN A 61 0.48 -15.37 -6.99
CA ASN A 61 -0.44 -15.53 -5.86
C ASN A 61 0.19 -15.12 -4.52
N ALA A 62 1.48 -15.40 -4.32
CA ALA A 62 2.21 -14.98 -3.13
C ALA A 62 2.32 -13.46 -3.02
N GLU A 63 2.65 -12.79 -4.14
CA GLU A 63 2.70 -11.32 -4.20
C GLU A 63 1.31 -10.72 -3.87
N LYS A 64 0.23 -11.26 -4.43
CA LYS A 64 -1.14 -10.80 -4.14
C LYS A 64 -1.50 -10.93 -2.67
N GLN A 65 -1.23 -12.10 -2.08
CA GLN A 65 -1.50 -12.36 -0.67
C GLN A 65 -0.74 -11.37 0.22
N LYS A 66 0.56 -11.19 -0.04
CA LYS A 66 1.38 -10.28 0.75
C LYS A 66 0.95 -8.81 0.61
N ILE A 67 0.57 -8.38 -0.59
CA ILE A 67 0.05 -7.02 -0.82
C ILE A 67 -1.22 -6.76 0.01
N ILE A 68 -2.12 -7.74 0.11
CA ILE A 68 -3.35 -7.64 0.91
C ILE A 68 -3.02 -7.58 2.40
N GLU A 69 -2.09 -8.41 2.87
CA GLU A 69 -1.60 -8.39 4.26
C GLU A 69 -1.03 -7.02 4.63
N VAL A 70 -0.12 -6.48 3.81
CA VAL A 70 0.46 -5.15 4.02
C VAL A 70 -0.60 -4.05 3.99
N MET A 71 -1.62 -4.15 3.13
CA MET A 71 -2.73 -3.19 3.13
C MET A 71 -3.45 -3.19 4.50
N ASN A 72 -3.80 -4.37 5.02
CA ASN A 72 -4.47 -4.48 6.31
C ASN A 72 -3.61 -3.95 7.46
N GLU A 73 -2.30 -4.25 7.47
CA GLU A 73 -1.34 -3.72 8.45
C GLU A 73 -1.32 -2.19 8.45
N VAL A 74 -1.18 -1.58 7.26
CA VAL A 74 -1.11 -0.12 7.11
C VAL A 74 -2.41 0.54 7.57
N TYR A 75 -3.57 -0.03 7.23
CA TYR A 75 -4.86 0.50 7.69
C TYR A 75 -5.07 0.35 9.19
N TYR A 76 -4.66 -0.78 9.77
CA TYR A 76 -4.75 -1.01 11.21
C TYR A 76 -3.91 0.02 11.97
N GLN A 77 -2.65 0.20 11.56
CA GLN A 77 -1.75 1.21 12.16
C GLN A 77 -2.31 2.63 12.02
N ALA A 78 -2.86 2.98 10.85
CA ALA A 78 -3.51 4.29 10.68
C ALA A 78 -4.71 4.50 11.63
N GLY A 79 -5.44 3.43 11.92
CA GLY A 79 -6.57 3.44 12.85
C GLY A 79 -6.13 3.59 14.31
N THR A 80 -5.01 2.97 14.71
CA THR A 80 -4.44 3.14 16.05
C THR A 80 -3.91 4.56 16.23
N ASP A 81 -3.18 5.09 15.26
CA ASP A 81 -2.64 6.46 15.31
C ASP A 81 -3.76 7.50 15.41
N LYS A 82 -4.90 7.27 14.74
CA LYS A 82 -6.11 8.11 14.88
C LYS A 82 -6.64 8.15 16.31
N THR A 83 -6.55 7.04 17.05
CA THR A 83 -7.08 6.96 18.41
C THR A 83 -6.29 7.87 19.36
N GLU A 84 -5.01 8.11 19.09
CA GLU A 84 -4.18 9.07 19.84
C GLU A 84 -4.49 10.55 19.51
N LEU A 85 -5.24 10.81 18.43
CA LEU A 85 -5.65 12.16 18.01
C LEU A 85 -6.93 12.66 18.68
N LEU A 86 -7.69 11.77 19.32
CA LEU A 86 -8.91 12.13 20.03
C LEU A 86 -8.54 12.48 21.48
N PRO A 87 -8.88 13.67 21.98
CA PRO A 87 -8.72 13.95 23.40
C PRO A 87 -9.56 12.96 24.22
N GLN A 88 -8.95 12.40 25.28
CA GLN A 88 -9.64 11.65 26.33
C GLN A 88 -10.67 12.54 27.02
#